data_AF-A0ABC9Z596-F1
#
_entry.id   AF-A0ABC9Z596-F1
#
_cell.length_a   1.000
_cell.length_b   1.000
_cell.length_c   1.000
_cell.angle_alpha   90.00
_cell.angle_beta   90.00
_cell.angle_gamma   90.00
#
_symmetry.space_group_name_H-M   'P 1'
#
loop_
_entity.id
_entity.type
_entity.pdbx_description
1 polymer ?
#
loop_
_entity_poly.entity_id
_entity_poly.type
_entity_poly.pdbx_seq_one_letter_code
_entity_poly.pdbx_strand_id
1 'polypeptide(L)'
;MTPYDIPASAGPFAASRQSFDALVADLESTRTARYSHDALEDLITGRGRELLRQLLQDHLDLRADREETALAAAREAGRLPAGRRRLERGHTRALATVVGTVTVRRCA
;
A
#
# COMPACT_ATOMS: atom_id res chain seq x y z
N MET A 1 -1.95 -15.04 -33.59
CA MET A 1 -1.90 -15.39 -32.15
C MET A 1 -1.84 -14.08 -31.39
N THR A 2 -2.99 -13.56 -30.99
CA THR A 2 -3.11 -12.30 -30.26
C THR A 2 -2.39 -12.45 -28.92
N PRO A 3 -1.45 -11.56 -28.55
CA PRO A 3 -0.86 -11.62 -27.22
C PRO A 3 -1.97 -11.46 -26.19
N TYR A 4 -2.04 -12.41 -25.28
CA TYR A 4 -2.97 -12.40 -24.16
C TYR A 4 -2.66 -11.16 -23.32
N ASP A 5 -3.62 -10.26 -23.17
CA ASP A 5 -3.51 -9.07 -22.33
C ASP A 5 -3.38 -9.58 -20.89
N ILE A 6 -2.15 -9.65 -20.37
CA ILE A 6 -1.92 -9.89 -18.95
C ILE A 6 -2.57 -8.70 -18.27
N PRO A 7 -3.58 -8.88 -17.39
CA PRO A 7 -4.18 -7.74 -16.71
C PRO A 7 -3.04 -6.97 -16.07
N ALA A 8 -2.84 -5.73 -16.52
CA ALA A 8 -1.78 -4.87 -16.02
C ALA A 8 -1.88 -4.92 -14.50
N SER A 9 -0.84 -5.46 -13.85
CA SER A 9 -0.78 -5.52 -12.39
C SER A 9 -1.20 -4.16 -11.89
N ALA A 10 -2.30 -4.12 -11.13
CA ALA A 10 -2.81 -2.87 -10.60
C ALA A 10 -1.61 -2.17 -9.91
N GLY A 11 -1.36 -0.91 -10.27
CA GLY A 11 -0.15 -0.21 -9.83
C GLY A 11 -0.02 -0.20 -8.29
N PRO A 12 1.16 0.11 -7.73
CA PRO A 12 1.43 -0.07 -6.29
C PRO A 12 0.49 0.69 -5.34
N PHE A 13 -0.31 1.64 -5.85
CA PHE A 13 -1.29 2.43 -5.08
C PHE A 13 -2.74 2.18 -5.52
N ALA A 14 -3.02 1.08 -6.22
CA ALA A 14 -4.36 0.81 -6.74
C ALA A 14 -5.41 0.69 -5.63
N ALA A 15 -5.06 0.07 -4.50
CA ALA A 15 -5.94 -0.04 -3.34
C ALA A 15 -6.27 1.34 -2.75
N SER A 16 -5.26 2.20 -2.56
CA SER A 16 -5.48 3.57 -2.10
C SER A 16 -6.36 4.38 -3.05
N ARG A 17 -6.12 4.29 -4.37
CA ARG A 17 -6.94 4.98 -5.38
C ARG A 17 -8.38 4.51 -5.35
N GLN A 18 -8.60 3.20 -5.35
CA GLN A 18 -9.94 2.62 -5.26
C GLN A 18 -10.65 3.08 -3.97
N SER A 19 -9.95 3.13 -2.84
CA SER A 19 -10.53 3.59 -1.58
C SER A 19 -10.88 5.08 -1.61
N PHE A 20 -10.06 5.91 -2.26
CA PHE A 20 -10.34 7.33 -2.45
C PHE A 20 -11.54 7.54 -3.39
N ASP A 21 -11.55 6.87 -4.54
CA ASP A 21 -12.64 6.95 -5.51
C ASP A 21 -13.97 6.49 -4.89
N ALA A 22 -13.94 5.45 -4.06
CA ALA A 22 -15.11 5.00 -3.31
C ALA A 22 -15.61 6.04 -2.30
N LEU A 23 -14.71 6.75 -1.61
CA LEU A 23 -15.10 7.84 -0.70
C LEU A 23 -15.73 9.00 -1.48
N VAL A 24 -15.16 9.39 -2.62
CA VAL A 24 -15.72 10.44 -3.47
C VAL A 24 -17.12 10.02 -3.96
N ALA A 25 -17.28 8.79 -4.44
CA ALA A 25 -18.58 8.28 -4.90
C ALA A 25 -19.63 8.26 -3.78
N ASP A 26 -19.24 7.90 -2.55
CA ASP A 26 -20.13 7.99 -1.39
C ASP A 26 -20.58 9.43 -1.13
N LEU A 27 -19.65 10.40 -1.19
CA LEU A 27 -19.93 11.81 -0.97
C LEU A 27 -20.81 12.43 -2.07
N GLU A 28 -20.65 12.00 -3.32
CA GLU A 28 -21.49 12.41 -4.45
C GLU A 28 -22.89 11.78 -4.43
N SER A 29 -23.08 10.73 -3.62
CA SER A 29 -24.35 10.01 -3.58
C SER A 29 -25.48 10.82 -2.93
N THR A 30 -26.73 10.51 -3.30
CA THR A 30 -27.91 11.11 -2.65
C THR A 30 -28.10 10.66 -1.20
N ARG A 31 -27.34 9.66 -0.72
CA ARG A 31 -27.37 9.18 0.66
C ARG A 31 -26.78 10.20 1.62
N THR A 32 -25.62 10.76 1.27
CA THR A 32 -24.90 11.75 2.10
C THR A 32 -25.59 13.11 2.08
N ALA A 33 -26.43 13.40 1.07
CA ALA A 33 -27.24 14.62 1.01
C ALA A 33 -28.22 14.79 2.20
N ARG A 34 -28.53 13.69 2.91
CA ARG A 34 -29.38 13.72 4.12
C ARG A 34 -28.59 13.78 5.43
N TYR A 35 -27.26 13.76 5.36
CA TYR A 35 -26.42 13.76 6.55
C TYR A 35 -26.35 15.16 7.13
N SER A 36 -26.30 15.23 8.45
CA SER A 36 -25.91 16.44 9.15
C SER A 36 -24.42 16.72 8.92
N HIS A 37 -23.99 17.93 9.27
CA HIS A 37 -22.61 18.34 9.06
C HIS A 37 -21.62 17.48 9.86
N ASP A 38 -21.93 17.21 11.13
CA ASP A 38 -21.14 16.33 12.00
C ASP A 38 -21.03 14.91 11.44
N ALA A 39 -22.13 14.37 10.89
CA ALA A 39 -22.13 13.05 10.29
C ALA A 39 -21.26 12.97 9.01
N LEU A 40 -21.18 14.07 8.24
CA LEU A 40 -20.26 14.18 7.10
C LEU A 40 -18.80 14.28 7.55
N GLU A 41 -18.51 15.06 8.58
CA GLU A 41 -17.17 15.18 9.14
C GLU A 41 -16.66 13.84 9.70
N ASP A 42 -17.52 13.10 10.41
CA ASP A 42 -17.20 11.77 10.92
C ASP A 42 -16.92 10.77 9.80
N LEU A 43 -17.76 10.77 8.75
CA LEU A 43 -17.56 9.92 7.58
C LEU A 43 -16.22 10.22 6.88
N ILE A 44 -15.96 11.50 6.59
CA ILE A 44 -14.75 11.94 5.89
C ILE A 44 -13.52 11.62 6.74
N THR A 45 -13.55 11.94 8.03
CA THR A 45 -12.41 11.74 8.92
C THR A 45 -12.13 10.26 9.13
N GLY A 46 -13.16 9.45 9.36
CA GLY A 46 -13.03 8.00 9.54
C GLY A 46 -12.47 7.32 8.29
N ARG A 47 -13.10 7.55 7.13
CA ARG A 47 -12.64 6.96 5.85
C ARG A 47 -11.29 7.52 5.41
N GLY A 48 -11.04 8.81 5.68
CA GLY A 48 -9.76 9.47 5.43
C GLY A 48 -8.62 8.84 6.22
N ARG A 49 -8.81 8.52 7.51
CA ARG A 49 -7.77 7.82 8.29
C ARG A 49 -7.45 6.45 7.71
N GLU A 50 -8.45 5.69 7.27
CA GLU A 50 -8.21 4.40 6.62
C GLU A 50 -7.49 4.53 5.28
N LEU A 51 -7.83 5.55 4.48
CA LEU A 51 -7.10 5.87 3.26
C LEU A 51 -5.63 6.21 3.53
N LEU A 52 -5.36 7.05 4.53
CA LEU A 52 -3.99 7.41 4.91
C LEU A 52 -3.20 6.19 5.41
N ARG A 53 -3.85 5.28 6.16
CA ARG A 53 -3.26 4.01 6.57
C ARG A 53 -2.92 3.13 5.36
N GLN A 54 -3.83 3.05 4.37
CA GLN A 54 -3.60 2.29 3.14
C GLN A 54 -2.48 2.88 2.29
N LEU A 55 -2.38 4.21 2.17
CA LEU A 55 -1.27 4.88 1.47
C LEU A 55 0.08 4.54 2.10
N LEU A 56 0.14 4.49 3.42
CA LEU A 56 1.35 4.08 4.13
C LEU A 56 1.67 2.60 3.89
N GLN A 57 0.66 1.73 3.88
CA GLN A 57 0.81 0.31 3.56
C GLN A 57 1.35 0.11 2.14
N ASP A 58 0.70 0.69 1.14
CA ASP A 58 1.08 0.63 -0.28
C ASP A 58 2.54 1.09 -0.50
N HIS A 59 2.97 2.14 0.21
CA HIS A 59 4.35 2.61 0.14
C HIS A 59 5.35 1.61 0.74
N LEU A 60 5.01 0.98 1.87
CA LEU A 60 5.87 -0.02 2.51
C LEU A 60 5.98 -1.28 1.66
N ASP A 61 4.90 -1.68 0.99
CA ASP A 61 4.91 -2.82 0.07
C ASP A 61 5.76 -2.52 -1.17
N LEU A 62 5.60 -1.33 -1.78
CA LEU A 62 6.47 -0.88 -2.88
C LEU A 62 7.95 -0.85 -2.47
N ARG A 63 8.24 -0.44 -1.23
CA ARG A 63 9.61 -0.44 -0.70
C ARG A 63 10.15 -1.86 -0.56
N ALA A 64 9.34 -2.80 -0.06
CA ALA A 64 9.72 -4.20 0.07
C ALA A 64 10.03 -4.84 -1.30
N ASP A 65 9.22 -4.55 -2.32
CA ASP A 65 9.42 -5.08 -3.68
C ASP A 65 10.71 -4.54 -4.34
N ARG A 66 11.01 -3.26 -4.12
CA ARG A 66 12.26 -2.64 -4.58
C ARG A 66 13.48 -3.25 -3.89
N GLU A 67 13.39 -3.48 -2.59
CA GLU A 67 14.45 -4.14 -1.82
C GLU A 67 14.70 -5.56 -2.34
N GLU A 68 13.64 -6.34 -2.56
CA GLU A 68 13.73 -7.69 -3.10
C GLU A 68 14.33 -7.71 -4.52
N THR A 69 13.94 -6.77 -5.38
CA THR A 69 14.48 -6.61 -6.73
C THR A 69 15.98 -6.27 -6.69
N ALA A 70 16.39 -5.32 -5.85
CA ALA A 70 17.79 -4.93 -5.71
C ALA A 70 18.65 -6.11 -5.19
N LEU A 71 18.11 -6.90 -4.25
CA LEU A 71 18.76 -8.09 -3.72
C LEU A 71 18.88 -9.21 -4.75
N ALA A 72 17.91 -9.36 -5.65
CA ALA A 72 18.00 -10.31 -6.76
C ALA A 72 19.12 -9.90 -7.72
N ALA A 73 19.15 -8.63 -8.13
CA ALA A 73 20.17 -8.09 -9.03
C ALA A 73 21.59 -8.17 -8.44
N ALA A 74 21.76 -7.89 -7.15
CA ALA A 74 23.07 -7.99 -6.49
C ALA A 74 23.60 -9.44 -6.48
N ARG A 75 22.72 -10.41 -6.22
CA ARG A 75 23.07 -11.85 -6.27
C ARG A 75 23.50 -12.28 -7.67
N GLU A 76 22.77 -11.87 -8.70
CA GLU A 76 23.11 -12.16 -10.09
C GLU A 76 24.48 -11.57 -10.48
N ALA A 77 24.79 -10.36 -9.99
CA ALA A 77 26.08 -9.71 -10.20
C ALA A 77 27.23 -10.29 -9.34
N GLY A 78 27.00 -11.34 -8.55
CA GLY A 78 28.00 -11.90 -7.63
C GLY A 78 28.44 -10.95 -6.51
N ARG A 79 27.69 -9.86 -6.29
CA ARG A 79 27.95 -8.87 -5.24
C ARG A 79 27.07 -9.21 -4.05
N LEU A 80 27.67 -9.73 -2.97
CA LEU A 80 26.97 -9.74 -1.69
C LEU A 80 26.75 -8.27 -1.28
N PRO A 81 25.53 -7.86 -0.90
CA PRO A 81 25.33 -6.53 -0.31
C PRO A 81 26.28 -6.38 0.88
N ALA A 82 27.00 -5.26 0.92
CA ALA A 82 28.14 -5.03 1.81
C ALA A 82 27.84 -5.45 3.26
N GLY A 83 28.47 -6.53 3.73
CA GLY A 83 28.51 -6.92 5.14
C GLY A 83 27.42 -7.88 5.65
N ARG A 84 26.43 -8.33 4.86
CA ARG A 84 25.46 -9.35 5.32
C ARG A 84 25.66 -10.70 4.62
N ARG A 85 26.15 -11.68 5.39
CA ARG A 85 26.45 -13.06 4.92
C ARG A 85 25.20 -13.92 4.68
N ARG A 86 24.05 -13.47 5.19
CA ARG A 86 22.74 -14.10 5.02
C ARG A 86 21.69 -12.99 5.04
N LEU A 87 20.74 -13.06 4.12
CA LEU A 87 19.63 -12.13 4.03
C LEU A 87 18.35 -12.97 4.02
N GLU A 88 17.72 -13.03 5.18
CA GLU A 88 16.47 -13.72 5.45
C GLU A 88 15.33 -12.92 4.84
N ARG A 89 14.75 -13.48 3.78
CA ARG A 89 13.56 -12.93 3.14
C ARG A 89 12.36 -13.08 4.07
N GLY A 90 11.40 -12.16 3.95
CA GLY A 90 10.06 -12.37 4.51
C GLY A 90 9.89 -12.02 5.99
N HIS A 91 10.75 -11.18 6.56
CA HIS A 91 10.52 -10.66 7.90
C HIS A 91 9.36 -9.67 7.87
N THR A 92 8.19 -10.16 8.30
CA THR A 92 6.95 -9.41 8.37
C THR A 92 6.66 -9.03 9.82
N ARG A 93 6.36 -7.76 10.08
CA ARG A 93 5.93 -7.31 11.40
C ARG A 93 4.87 -6.22 11.33
N ALA A 94 4.02 -6.18 12.35
CA ALA A 94 3.14 -5.06 12.58
C ALA A 94 3.94 -3.85 13.09
N LEU A 95 3.58 -2.66 12.63
CA LEU A 95 4.13 -1.38 13.07
C LEU A 95 2.96 -0.47 13.44
N ALA A 96 2.91 -0.04 14.70
CA ALA A 96 1.97 0.99 15.14
C ALA A 96 2.41 2.36 14.59
N THR A 97 1.47 3.10 14.02
CA THR A 97 1.72 4.43 13.44
C THR A 97 0.59 5.39 13.82
N VAL A 98 0.79 6.69 13.56
CA VAL A 98 -0.23 7.73 13.83
C VAL A 98 -1.53 7.52 13.05
N VAL A 99 -1.46 6.84 11.90
CA VAL A 99 -2.62 6.51 11.06
C VAL A 99 -3.17 5.10 11.31
N GLY A 100 -2.62 4.37 12.29
CA GLY A 100 -3.02 3.01 12.63
C GLY A 100 -1.93 1.98 12.38
N THR A 101 -2.25 0.72 12.61
CA THR A 101 -1.30 -0.38 12.45
C THR A 101 -1.12 -0.74 10.97
N VAL A 102 0.13 -0.84 10.54
CA VAL A 102 0.52 -1.27 9.19
C VAL A 102 1.46 -2.47 9.27
N THR A 103 1.62 -3.18 8.16
CA THR A 103 2.50 -4.32 8.02
C THR A 103 3.76 -3.90 7.27
N VAL A 104 4.92 -4.18 7.85
CA VAL A 104 6.22 -3.95 7.21
C VAL A 104 6.83 -5.29 6.83
N ARG A 105 7.16 -5.46 5.54
CA ARG A 105 7.97 -6.57 5.02
C ARG A 105 9.36 -6.06 4.68
N ARG A 106 10.40 -6.74 5.19
CA ARG A 106 11.81 -6.42 4.91
C ARG A 106 12.57 -7.70 4.62
N CYS A 107 13.69 -7.58 3.94
CA CYS A 107 14.69 -8.63 3.91
C CYS A 107 15.72 -8.29 5.00
N ALA A 108 15.77 -9.09 6.07
CA ALA A 108 16.72 -8.88 7.18
C ALA A 108 18.03 -9.61 6.90
#